data_AF-A0A975GEJ9-F1
#
_entry.id   AF-A0A975GEJ9-F1
#
_cell.length_a   1.000
_cell.length_b   1.000
_cell.length_c   1.000
_cell.angle_alpha   90.00
_cell.angle_beta   90.00
_cell.angle_gamma   90.00
#
_symmetry.space_group_name_H-M   'P 1'
#
loop_
_entity.id
_entity.type
_entity.pdbx_description
1 polymer ?
#
loop_
_entity_poly.entity_id
_entity_poly.type
_entity_poly.pdbx_seq_one_letter_code
_entity_poly.pdbx_strand_id
1 'polypeptide(L)'
;MKKVMDKKISYFRRTVLIYFILIGAAAMIFCSYYLYETSGYQVKLQNYIIAAIVFSASITAILILFMRNIITPMEQISRALGEAAKKLSQGHLDLALPVFPGNDVNKIGEYLNDFTVNVQEVLLHVQTHSNFIIKTIEQIKQKLGEQNNAVITPQIERDFTLARQHIQNIQEMIQAFEYYDICLENGKVMSGNTQSASKTQAGCEAEKEKHP
;
A
#
# COMPACT_ATOMS: atom_id res chain seq x y z
N MET A 1 15.10 -5.99 -0.11
CA MET A 1 13.71 -6.36 0.24
C MET A 1 13.08 -7.36 -0.74
N LYS A 2 13.07 -7.09 -2.06
CA LYS A 2 12.51 -7.98 -3.12
C LYS A 2 12.95 -9.46 -3.02
N LYS A 3 14.28 -9.72 -2.93
CA LYS A 3 14.84 -11.07 -2.75
C LYS A 3 14.33 -11.83 -1.51
N VAL A 4 14.01 -11.12 -0.43
CA VAL A 4 13.55 -11.74 0.83
C VAL A 4 12.08 -12.16 0.72
N MET A 5 11.27 -11.33 0.05
CA MET A 5 9.85 -11.58 -0.15
C MET A 5 9.61 -12.73 -1.15
N ASP A 6 10.37 -12.73 -2.26
CA ASP A 6 10.32 -13.84 -3.24
C ASP A 6 10.73 -15.18 -2.60
N LYS A 7 11.68 -15.17 -1.66
CA LYS A 7 12.11 -16.38 -0.94
C LYS A 7 11.04 -16.91 0.02
N LYS A 8 10.33 -16.03 0.73
CA LYS A 8 9.21 -16.43 1.62
C LYS A 8 8.03 -17.00 0.84
N ILE A 9 7.68 -16.41 -0.30
CA ILE A 9 6.59 -16.90 -1.18
C ILE A 9 6.96 -18.26 -1.77
N SER A 10 8.22 -18.43 -2.21
CA SER A 10 8.70 -19.74 -2.65
C SER A 10 8.66 -20.78 -1.52
N TYR A 11 8.89 -20.39 -0.27
CA TYR A 11 8.83 -21.30 0.86
C TYR A 11 7.39 -21.71 1.15
N PHE A 12 6.45 -20.76 1.22
CA PHE A 12 5.03 -21.03 1.42
C PHE A 12 4.46 -21.95 0.33
N ARG A 13 4.77 -21.66 -0.94
CA ARG A 13 4.36 -22.50 -2.08
C ARG A 13 4.88 -23.93 -1.96
N ARG A 14 6.14 -24.11 -1.53
CA ARG A 14 6.72 -25.43 -1.29
C ARG A 14 6.04 -26.13 -0.11
N THR A 15 5.79 -25.44 0.98
CA THR A 15 5.14 -26.00 2.18
C THR A 15 3.71 -26.46 1.89
N VAL A 16 2.89 -25.64 1.22
CA VAL A 16 1.52 -26.03 0.82
C VAL A 16 1.53 -27.23 -0.12
N LEU A 17 2.46 -27.24 -1.08
CA LEU A 17 2.60 -28.35 -2.02
C LEU A 17 3.02 -29.65 -1.31
N ILE A 18 3.93 -29.57 -0.33
CA ILE A 18 4.32 -30.71 0.51
C ILE A 18 3.12 -31.25 1.29
N TYR A 19 2.33 -30.40 1.94
CA TYR A 19 1.15 -30.85 2.69
C TYR A 19 0.11 -31.53 1.78
N PHE A 20 -0.13 -30.99 0.59
CA PHE A 20 -1.03 -31.63 -0.38
C PHE A 20 -0.50 -32.99 -0.86
N ILE A 21 0.81 -33.12 -1.13
CA ILE A 21 1.41 -34.42 -1.47
C ILE A 21 1.25 -35.40 -0.32
N LEU A 22 1.49 -34.97 0.93
CA LEU A 22 1.36 -35.84 2.11
C LEU A 22 -0.08 -36.31 2.33
N ILE A 23 -1.06 -35.41 2.22
CA ILE A 23 -2.49 -35.75 2.32
C ILE A 23 -2.88 -36.69 1.18
N GLY A 24 -2.43 -36.43 -0.05
CA GLY A 24 -2.67 -37.29 -1.21
C GLY A 24 -2.06 -38.68 -1.04
N ALA A 25 -0.83 -38.78 -0.52
CA ALA A 25 -0.17 -40.04 -0.24
C ALA A 25 -0.89 -40.84 0.86
N ALA A 26 -1.31 -40.18 1.95
CA ALA A 26 -2.06 -40.80 3.03
C ALA A 26 -3.42 -41.33 2.54
N ALA A 27 -4.14 -40.54 1.74
CA ALA A 27 -5.41 -40.94 1.14
C ALA A 27 -5.26 -42.12 0.15
N MET A 28 -4.17 -42.14 -0.63
CA MET A 28 -3.83 -43.28 -1.47
C MET A 28 -3.59 -44.53 -0.63
N ILE A 29 -2.74 -44.48 0.39
CA ILE A 29 -2.46 -45.62 1.29
C ILE A 29 -3.77 -46.16 1.91
N PHE A 30 -4.64 -45.25 2.37
CA PHE A 30 -5.95 -45.62 2.93
C PHE A 30 -6.87 -46.30 1.89
N CYS A 31 -6.94 -45.76 0.67
CA CYS A 31 -7.70 -46.38 -0.42
C CYS A 31 -7.13 -47.75 -0.81
N SER A 32 -5.80 -47.89 -0.89
CA SER A 32 -5.14 -49.16 -1.19
C SER A 32 -5.47 -50.22 -0.15
N TYR A 33 -5.46 -49.85 1.14
CA TYR A 33 -5.81 -50.75 2.24
C TYR A 33 -7.28 -51.20 2.15
N TYR A 34 -8.21 -50.26 1.94
CA TYR A 34 -9.64 -50.56 1.87
C TYR A 34 -10.00 -51.45 0.65
N LEU A 35 -9.36 -51.21 -0.50
CA LEU A 35 -9.56 -52.02 -1.71
C LEU A 35 -8.92 -53.41 -1.62
N TYR A 36 -7.80 -53.53 -0.90
CA TYR A 36 -7.14 -54.82 -0.65
C TYR A 36 -8.07 -55.77 0.11
N GLU A 37 -8.79 -55.23 1.10
CA GLU A 37 -9.67 -56.00 1.99
C GLU A 37 -10.98 -56.46 1.32
N THR A 38 -11.44 -55.76 0.27
CA THR A 38 -12.81 -55.94 -0.27
C THR A 38 -12.94 -56.79 -1.56
N SER A 39 -11.87 -57.25 -2.22
CA SER A 39 -11.98 -57.79 -3.60
C SER A 39 -11.20 -59.10 -3.90
N GLY A 40 -11.55 -59.83 -4.98
CA GLY A 40 -10.95 -61.10 -5.46
C GLY A 40 -9.90 -60.93 -6.59
N TYR A 41 -8.90 -61.83 -6.66
CA TYR A 41 -7.51 -61.61 -7.15
C TYR A 41 -7.27 -60.98 -8.55
N GLN A 42 -8.08 -61.25 -9.58
CA GLN A 42 -7.76 -60.86 -10.97
C GLN A 42 -8.32 -59.50 -11.41
N VAL A 43 -9.44 -59.04 -10.84
CA VAL A 43 -10.03 -57.71 -11.14
C VAL A 43 -9.34 -56.59 -10.34
N LYS A 44 -8.40 -56.94 -9.45
CA LYS A 44 -7.75 -56.03 -8.49
C LYS A 44 -6.85 -54.98 -9.13
N LEU A 45 -5.99 -55.40 -10.07
CA LEU A 45 -4.90 -54.54 -10.52
C LEU A 45 -5.39 -53.44 -11.47
N GLN A 46 -6.30 -53.76 -12.39
CA GLN A 46 -6.86 -52.77 -13.32
C GLN A 46 -7.69 -51.71 -12.60
N ASN A 47 -8.56 -52.11 -11.67
CA ASN A 47 -9.37 -51.17 -10.89
C ASN A 47 -8.51 -50.27 -10.00
N TYR A 48 -7.42 -50.81 -9.43
CA TYR A 48 -6.49 -50.03 -8.63
C TYR A 48 -5.76 -48.96 -9.44
N ILE A 49 -5.25 -49.32 -10.62
CA ILE A 49 -4.55 -48.38 -11.51
C ILE A 49 -5.50 -47.26 -11.95
N ILE A 50 -6.74 -47.59 -12.32
CA ILE A 50 -7.74 -46.60 -12.71
C ILE A 50 -8.07 -45.66 -11.54
N ALA A 51 -8.29 -46.20 -10.33
CA ALA A 51 -8.56 -45.40 -9.14
C ALA A 51 -7.40 -44.46 -8.80
N ALA A 52 -6.15 -44.94 -8.87
CA ALA A 52 -4.97 -44.14 -8.60
C ALA A 52 -4.80 -43.00 -9.63
N ILE A 53 -5.07 -43.26 -10.91
CA ILE A 53 -5.01 -42.24 -11.97
C ILE A 53 -6.08 -41.17 -11.75
N VAL A 54 -7.33 -41.57 -11.49
CA VAL A 54 -8.43 -40.63 -11.27
C VAL A 54 -8.17 -39.77 -10.04
N PHE A 55 -7.67 -40.37 -8.96
CA PHE A 55 -7.33 -39.64 -7.74
C PHE A 55 -6.14 -38.69 -7.92
N SER A 56 -5.10 -39.12 -8.63
CA SER A 56 -3.97 -38.25 -8.96
C SER A 56 -4.39 -37.08 -9.84
N ALA A 57 -5.26 -37.32 -10.83
CA ALA A 57 -5.80 -36.29 -11.70
C ALA A 57 -6.65 -35.28 -10.92
N SER A 58 -7.47 -35.72 -9.95
CA SER A 58 -8.30 -34.82 -9.14
C SER A 58 -7.46 -33.94 -8.22
N ILE A 59 -6.45 -34.49 -7.53
CA ILE A 59 -5.50 -33.69 -6.72
C ILE A 59 -4.79 -32.67 -7.60
N THR A 60 -4.31 -33.09 -8.77
CA THR A 60 -3.59 -32.20 -9.70
C THR A 60 -4.50 -31.06 -10.14
N ALA A 61 -5.76 -31.34 -10.47
CA ALA A 61 -6.74 -30.32 -10.84
C ALA A 61 -6.99 -29.32 -9.69
N ILE A 62 -7.17 -29.80 -8.46
CA ILE A 62 -7.34 -28.94 -7.27
C ILE A 62 -6.12 -28.04 -7.05
N LEU A 63 -4.90 -28.59 -7.18
CA LEU A 63 -3.67 -27.80 -7.05
C LEU A 63 -3.56 -26.72 -8.12
N ILE A 64 -3.89 -27.03 -9.37
CA ILE A 64 -3.89 -26.07 -10.47
C ILE A 64 -4.90 -24.95 -10.18
N LEU A 65 -6.12 -25.29 -9.75
CA LEU A 65 -7.14 -24.31 -9.38
C LEU A 65 -6.69 -23.42 -8.21
N PHE A 66 -6.09 -24.00 -7.18
CA PHE A 66 -5.60 -23.25 -6.01
C PHE A 66 -4.45 -22.29 -6.39
N MET A 67 -3.47 -22.76 -7.16
CA MET A 67 -2.35 -21.95 -7.63
C MET A 67 -2.83 -20.78 -8.49
N ARG A 68 -3.81 -21.03 -9.36
CA ARG A 68 -4.32 -20.04 -10.31
C ARG A 68 -5.29 -19.05 -9.66
N ASN A 69 -6.17 -19.51 -8.77
CA ASN A 69 -7.21 -18.66 -8.18
C ASN A 69 -6.81 -17.97 -6.88
N ILE A 70 -5.80 -18.46 -6.15
CA ILE A 70 -5.43 -17.91 -4.84
C ILE A 70 -4.01 -17.37 -4.84
N ILE A 71 -3.03 -18.21 -5.21
CA ILE A 71 -1.61 -17.83 -5.07
C ILE A 71 -1.22 -16.72 -6.05
N THR A 72 -1.63 -16.84 -7.31
CA THR A 72 -1.29 -15.85 -8.34
C THR A 72 -1.85 -14.44 -8.03
N PRO A 73 -3.14 -14.26 -7.72
CA PRO A 73 -3.65 -12.93 -7.37
C PRO A 73 -3.03 -12.38 -6.08
N MET A 74 -2.79 -13.22 -5.06
CA MET A 74 -2.09 -12.81 -3.83
C MET A 74 -0.69 -12.23 -4.13
N GLU A 75 0.07 -12.87 -5.02
CA GLU A 75 1.42 -12.42 -5.37
C GLU A 75 1.41 -11.06 -6.08
N GLN A 76 0.45 -10.86 -6.99
CA GLN A 76 0.28 -9.58 -7.69
C GLN A 76 -0.06 -8.46 -6.72
N ILE A 77 -1.03 -8.69 -5.82
CA ILE A 77 -1.43 -7.68 -4.84
C ILE A 77 -0.29 -7.38 -3.86
N SER A 78 0.40 -8.41 -3.35
CA SER A 78 1.54 -8.23 -2.44
C SER A 78 2.68 -7.44 -3.08
N ARG A 79 2.96 -7.66 -4.37
CA ARG A 79 3.95 -6.88 -5.10
C ARG A 79 3.51 -5.44 -5.32
N ALA A 80 2.28 -5.22 -5.73
CA ALA A 80 1.74 -3.87 -5.93
C ALA A 80 1.77 -3.06 -4.62
N LEU A 81 1.32 -3.68 -3.52
CA LEU A 81 1.35 -3.08 -2.19
C LEU A 81 2.79 -2.81 -1.72
N GLY A 82 3.71 -3.75 -1.94
CA GLY A 82 5.12 -3.57 -1.59
C GLY A 82 5.81 -2.47 -2.40
N GLU A 83 5.44 -2.29 -3.66
CA GLU A 83 5.94 -1.20 -4.49
C GLU A 83 5.38 0.15 -4.03
N ALA A 84 4.08 0.23 -3.72
CA ALA A 84 3.48 1.45 -3.20
C ALA A 84 4.05 1.83 -1.83
N ALA A 85 4.21 0.87 -0.91
CA ALA A 85 4.85 1.12 0.38
C ALA A 85 6.29 1.63 0.22
N LYS A 86 7.02 1.12 -0.79
CA LYS A 86 8.34 1.64 -1.14
C LYS A 86 8.24 3.09 -1.63
N LYS A 87 7.35 3.40 -2.57
CA LYS A 87 7.18 4.77 -3.09
C LYS A 87 6.75 5.75 -1.98
N LEU A 88 5.85 5.32 -1.10
CA LEU A 88 5.44 6.07 0.10
C LEU A 88 6.64 6.40 1.01
N SER A 89 7.52 5.42 1.25
CA SER A 89 8.73 5.62 2.04
C SER A 89 9.75 6.55 1.38
N GLN A 90 9.60 6.82 0.08
CA GLN A 90 10.44 7.73 -0.70
C GLN A 90 9.83 9.14 -0.81
N GLY A 91 8.66 9.37 -0.19
CA GLY A 91 7.99 10.67 -0.20
C GLY A 91 6.89 10.83 -1.24
N HIS A 92 6.60 9.80 -2.06
CA HIS A 92 5.49 9.82 -3.01
C HIS A 92 4.18 9.48 -2.29
N LEU A 93 3.49 10.51 -1.80
CA LEU A 93 2.21 10.36 -1.10
C LEU A 93 1.01 10.52 -2.05
N ASP A 94 1.25 10.81 -3.33
CA ASP A 94 0.26 11.04 -4.40
C ASP A 94 -0.30 9.74 -5.02
N LEU A 95 -0.01 8.58 -4.44
CA LEU A 95 -0.29 7.27 -5.02
C LEU A 95 -1.53 6.63 -4.42
N ALA A 96 -2.54 6.41 -5.27
CA ALA A 96 -3.75 5.69 -4.88
C ALA A 96 -3.52 4.19 -5.05
N LEU A 97 -3.59 3.45 -3.96
CA LEU A 97 -3.51 2.00 -4.05
C LEU A 97 -4.80 1.43 -4.64
N PRO A 98 -4.67 0.46 -5.56
CA PRO A 98 -5.83 -0.25 -6.07
C PRO A 98 -6.50 -1.05 -4.93
N VAL A 99 -7.79 -0.80 -4.75
CA VAL A 99 -8.67 -1.51 -3.81
C VAL A 99 -9.27 -2.70 -4.56
N PHE A 100 -8.95 -3.92 -4.16
CA PHE A 100 -9.44 -5.16 -4.78
C PHE A 100 -10.59 -5.74 -3.95
N PRO A 101 -11.83 -5.82 -4.46
CA PRO A 101 -12.95 -6.29 -3.66
C PRO A 101 -12.80 -7.75 -3.23
N GLY A 102 -13.10 -8.04 -1.95
CA GLY A 102 -13.42 -9.41 -1.49
C GLY A 102 -12.33 -10.19 -0.75
N ASN A 103 -11.25 -9.57 -0.24
CA ASN A 103 -10.28 -10.27 0.61
C ASN A 103 -9.66 -9.36 1.70
N ASP A 104 -9.03 -9.95 2.73
CA ASP A 104 -8.36 -9.19 3.79
C ASP A 104 -7.13 -8.40 3.30
N VAL A 105 -6.56 -8.78 2.16
CA VAL A 105 -5.47 -8.03 1.53
C VAL A 105 -5.96 -6.66 1.05
N ASN A 106 -7.24 -6.55 0.69
CA ASN A 106 -7.88 -5.29 0.36
C ASN A 106 -7.85 -4.29 1.52
N LYS A 107 -8.16 -4.77 2.73
CA LYS A 107 -8.14 -3.93 3.93
C LYS A 107 -6.75 -3.35 4.15
N ILE A 108 -5.70 -4.08 3.79
CA ILE A 108 -4.32 -3.57 3.88
C ILE A 108 -4.10 -2.41 2.88
N GLY A 109 -4.64 -2.51 1.66
CA GLY A 109 -4.62 -1.41 0.69
C GLY A 109 -5.40 -0.18 1.16
N GLU A 110 -6.60 -0.39 1.72
CA GLU A 110 -7.41 0.66 2.34
C GLU A 110 -6.68 1.34 3.50
N TYR A 111 -6.13 0.57 4.45
CA TYR A 111 -5.35 1.13 5.56
C TYR A 111 -4.12 1.91 5.09
N LEU A 112 -3.48 1.48 4.00
CA LEU A 112 -2.32 2.18 3.46
C LEU A 112 -2.71 3.48 2.76
N ASN A 113 -3.87 3.52 2.09
CA ASN A 113 -4.44 4.76 1.56
C ASN A 113 -4.80 5.73 2.69
N ASP A 114 -5.52 5.28 3.72
CA ASP A 114 -5.89 6.09 4.88
C ASP A 114 -4.65 6.62 5.60
N PHE A 115 -3.63 5.77 5.77
CA PHE A 115 -2.35 6.17 6.32
C PHE A 115 -1.68 7.27 5.48
N THR A 116 -1.71 7.15 4.15
CA THR A 116 -1.14 8.14 3.24
C THR A 116 -1.84 9.49 3.39
N VAL A 117 -3.17 9.51 3.46
CA VAL A 117 -3.97 10.72 3.68
C VAL A 117 -3.62 11.36 5.02
N ASN A 118 -3.54 10.57 6.10
CA ASN A 118 -3.18 11.07 7.42
C ASN A 118 -1.77 11.68 7.45
N VAL A 119 -0.80 11.07 6.76
CA VAL A 119 0.56 11.62 6.65
C VAL A 119 0.56 12.95 5.90
N GLN A 120 -0.18 13.04 4.79
CA GLN A 120 -0.31 14.30 4.06
C GLN A 120 -0.95 15.40 4.91
N GLU A 121 -2.00 15.08 5.68
CA GLU A 121 -2.66 16.04 6.57
C GLU A 121 -1.68 16.56 7.63
N VAL A 122 -0.92 15.67 8.27
CA VAL A 122 0.09 16.05 9.25
C VAL A 122 1.15 16.95 8.62
N LEU A 123 1.67 16.61 7.44
CA LEU A 123 2.67 17.42 6.74
C LEU A 123 2.14 18.81 6.37
N LEU A 124 0.92 18.89 5.86
CA LEU A 124 0.25 20.16 5.55
C LEU A 124 0.04 21.02 6.81
N HIS A 125 -0.36 20.38 7.92
CA HIS A 125 -0.52 21.04 9.19
C HIS A 125 0.82 21.61 9.70
N VAL A 126 1.88 20.82 9.67
CA VAL A 126 3.24 21.27 10.06
C VAL A 126 3.71 22.40 9.15
N GLN A 127 3.50 22.33 7.84
CA GLN A 127 3.86 23.40 6.90
C GLN A 127 3.11 24.70 7.23
N THR A 128 1.80 24.61 7.47
CA THR A 128 0.95 25.75 7.81
C THR A 128 1.40 26.40 9.11
N HIS A 129 1.62 25.61 10.17
CA HIS A 129 2.11 26.13 11.45
C HIS A 129 3.53 26.69 11.36
N SER A 130 4.42 26.07 10.59
CA SER A 130 5.77 26.58 10.34
C SER A 130 5.73 27.97 9.71
N ASN A 131 4.86 28.18 8.71
CA ASN A 131 4.64 29.49 8.10
C ASN A 131 4.12 30.53 9.10
N PHE A 132 3.19 30.13 9.97
CA PHE A 132 2.67 30.99 11.02
C PHE A 132 3.74 31.40 12.05
N ILE A 133 4.59 30.46 12.47
CA ILE A 133 5.66 30.74 13.43
C ILE A 133 6.69 31.70 12.83
N ILE A 134 7.10 31.50 11.57
CA ILE A 134 8.01 32.45 10.88
C ILE A 134 7.41 33.86 10.87
N LYS A 135 6.14 34.00 10.46
CA LYS A 135 5.44 35.30 10.46
C LYS A 135 5.40 35.92 11.85
N THR A 136 5.16 35.12 12.88
CA THR A 136 5.12 35.58 14.27
C THR A 136 6.50 36.05 14.75
N ILE A 137 7.58 35.34 14.42
CA ILE A 137 8.96 35.74 14.71
C ILE A 137 9.27 37.10 14.07
N GLU A 138 8.91 37.28 12.79
CA GLU A 138 9.13 38.56 12.09
C GLU A 138 8.32 39.71 12.71
N GLN A 139 7.07 39.46 13.10
CA GLN A 139 6.25 40.46 13.80
C GLN A 139 6.84 40.84 15.16
N ILE A 140 7.37 39.89 15.92
CA ILE A 140 8.02 40.15 17.21
C ILE A 140 9.31 40.97 16.98
N LYS A 141 10.14 40.59 16.01
CA LYS A 141 11.36 41.32 15.65
C LYS A 141 11.05 42.77 15.25
N GLN A 142 10.01 42.98 14.44
CA GLN A 142 9.55 44.31 14.04
C GLN A 142 9.08 45.14 15.24
N LYS A 143 8.19 44.60 16.08
CA LYS A 143 7.66 45.33 17.26
C LYS A 143 8.76 45.70 18.27
N LEU A 144 9.77 44.83 18.44
CA LEU A 144 10.93 45.14 19.28
C LEU A 144 11.79 46.25 18.68
N GLY A 145 11.95 46.31 17.35
CA GLY A 145 12.69 47.38 16.68
C GLY A 145 11.98 48.74 16.73
N GLU A 146 10.64 48.75 16.75
CA GLU A 146 9.83 49.98 16.84
C GLU A 146 9.73 50.52 18.28
N GLN A 147 9.94 49.69 19.31
CA GLN A 147 9.98 50.16 20.70
C GLN A 147 11.31 50.84 21.02
N ASN A 148 11.30 52.17 21.09
CA ASN A 148 12.43 53.06 21.40
C ASN A 148 13.30 52.71 22.65
N ASN A 149 12.89 51.77 23.50
CA ASN A 149 13.59 51.38 24.72
C ASN A 149 13.97 49.88 24.78
N ALA A 150 13.59 49.07 23.80
CA ALA A 150 13.93 47.65 23.77
C ALA A 150 15.28 47.47 23.07
N VAL A 151 16.35 47.29 23.84
CA VAL A 151 17.64 46.88 23.28
C VAL A 151 17.50 45.43 22.82
N ILE A 152 17.33 45.22 21.51
CA ILE A 152 17.51 43.89 20.92
C ILE A 152 18.96 43.50 21.19
N THR A 153 19.13 42.59 22.15
CA THR A 153 20.47 42.08 22.44
C THR A 153 20.93 41.22 21.25
N PRO A 154 22.25 41.19 20.95
CA PRO A 154 22.79 40.30 19.93
C PRO A 154 22.48 38.81 20.19
N GLN A 155 22.09 38.44 21.42
CA GLN A 155 21.61 37.10 21.74
C GLN A 155 20.22 36.84 21.16
N ILE A 156 19.26 37.74 21.41
CA ILE A 156 17.88 37.61 20.93
C ILE A 156 17.83 37.56 19.40
N GLU A 157 18.65 38.37 18.72
CA GLU A 157 18.73 38.32 17.26
C GLU A 157 19.29 37.00 16.73
N ARG A 158 20.30 36.44 17.39
CA ARG A 158 20.82 35.11 17.06
C ARG A 158 19.76 34.04 17.29
N ASP A 159 19.02 34.10 18.40
CA ASP A 159 17.97 33.14 18.73
C ASP A 159 16.82 33.16 17.70
N PHE A 160 16.39 34.35 17.24
CA PHE A 160 15.41 34.46 16.15
C PHE A 160 15.93 33.89 14.83
N THR A 161 17.19 34.17 14.50
CA THR A 161 17.83 33.66 13.28
C THR A 161 17.92 32.14 13.30
N LEU A 162 18.34 31.56 14.43
CA LEU A 162 18.40 30.11 14.62
C LEU A 162 17.01 29.48 14.55
N ALA A 163 16.01 30.04 15.24
CA ALA A 163 14.65 29.53 15.21
C ALA A 163 14.09 29.53 13.79
N ARG A 164 14.27 30.62 13.04
CA ARG A 164 13.86 30.73 11.64
C ARG A 164 14.55 29.68 10.77
N GLN A 165 15.86 29.50 10.93
CA GLN A 165 16.62 28.49 10.19
C GLN A 165 16.11 27.07 10.47
N HIS A 166 15.86 26.72 11.73
CA HIS A 166 15.30 25.41 12.08
C HIS A 166 13.93 25.16 11.45
N ILE A 167 13.06 26.17 11.43
CA ILE A 167 11.74 26.06 10.79
C ILE A 167 11.87 25.92 9.28
N GLN A 168 12.78 26.67 8.65
CA GLN A 168 13.06 26.55 7.21
C GLN A 168 13.57 25.16 6.84
N ASN A 169 14.48 24.59 7.63
CA ASN A 169 14.96 23.22 7.41
C ASN A 169 13.80 22.19 7.48
N ILE A 170 12.84 22.38 8.40
CA ILE A 170 11.64 21.55 8.47
C ILE A 170 10.78 21.73 7.22
N GLN A 171 10.60 22.97 6.73
CA GLN A 171 9.86 23.24 5.51
C GLN A 171 10.51 22.63 4.27
N GLU A 172 11.85 22.68 4.16
CA GLU A 172 12.61 22.03 3.09
C GLU A 172 12.43 20.51 3.12
N MET A 173 12.48 19.90 4.31
CA MET A 173 12.20 18.47 4.46
C MET A 173 10.78 18.11 4.01
N ILE A 174 9.78 18.93 4.34
CA ILE A 174 8.38 18.72 3.95
C ILE A 174 8.18 18.87 2.44
N GLN A 175 8.94 19.77 1.79
CA GLN A 175 8.92 19.96 0.34
C GLN A 175 9.49 18.78 -0.45
N ALA A 176 10.24 17.88 0.20
CA ALA A 176 10.72 16.65 -0.42
C ALA A 176 9.61 15.60 -0.63
N PHE A 177 8.41 15.82 -0.09
CA PHE A 177 7.25 14.95 -0.27
C PHE A 177 6.39 15.44 -1.44
N GLU A 178 5.95 14.50 -2.28
CA GLU A 178 5.02 14.74 -3.39
C GLU A 178 3.58 14.46 -2.89
N TYR A 179 2.70 15.45 -2.99
CA TYR A 179 1.31 15.40 -2.52
C TYR A 179 0.34 15.09 -3.66
N TYR A 180 -0.86 14.61 -3.34
CA TYR A 180 -1.95 14.54 -4.33
C TYR A 180 -2.31 15.93 -4.85
N ASP A 181 -2.50 16.04 -6.17
CA ASP A 181 -3.33 17.11 -6.74
C ASP A 181 -4.78 16.86 -6.31
N ILE A 182 -5.22 17.58 -5.28
CA ILE A 182 -6.60 17.59 -4.82
C ILE A 182 -7.39 18.53 -5.73
N CYS A 183 -8.25 17.98 -6.58
CA CYS A 183 -9.28 18.74 -7.27
C CYS A 183 -10.60 18.59 -6.49
N LEU A 184 -11.20 19.71 -6.11
CA LEU A 184 -12.55 19.75 -5.56
C LEU A 184 -13.52 19.84 -6.75
N GLU A 185 -14.30 18.77 -6.98
CA GLU A 185 -15.39 18.78 -7.94
C GLU A 185 -16.71 18.57 -7.17
N ASN A 186 -17.62 19.54 -7.23
CA ASN A 186 -18.91 19.51 -6.54
C ASN A 186 -18.84 19.25 -5.01
N GLY A 187 -17.85 19.83 -4.33
CA GLY A 187 -17.68 19.67 -2.88
C GLY A 187 -17.15 18.30 -2.44
N LYS A 188 -16.74 17.45 -3.39
CA LYS A 188 -16.09 16.16 -3.12
C LYS A 188 -14.62 16.24 -3.55
N VAL A 189 -13.73 15.82 -2.64
CA VAL A 189 -12.29 15.71 -2.91
C VAL A 189 -12.06 14.54 -3.86
N MET A 190 -11.56 14.81 -5.06
CA MET A 190 -11.21 13.80 -6.06
C MET A 190 -9.69 13.83 -6.30
N SER A 191 -9.07 12.66 -6.36
CA SER A 191 -7.65 12.52 -6.70
C SER A 191 -7.45 12.75 -8.21
N GLY A 192 -6.64 13.75 -8.57
CA GLY A 192 -6.44 14.20 -9.95
C GLY A 192 -5.84 13.18 -10.93
N ASN A 193 -5.33 12.04 -10.45
CA ASN A 193 -4.62 11.07 -11.29
C ASN A 193 -5.46 9.84 -11.70
N THR A 194 -6.80 9.90 -11.58
CA THR A 194 -7.66 8.82 -12.08
C THR A 194 -7.87 8.97 -13.59
N GLN A 195 -6.82 8.75 -14.39
CA GLN A 195 -7.00 8.47 -15.81
C GLN A 195 -7.52 7.05 -16.02
N SER A 196 -8.84 6.95 -16.11
CA SER A 196 -9.49 6.10 -17.10
C SER A 196 -10.66 6.83 -17.73
N ALA A 197 -10.33 7.51 -18.83
CA ALA A 197 -11.09 7.59 -20.07
C ALA A 197 -12.56 8.02 -20.01
N SER A 198 -12.79 9.33 -20.16
CA SER A 198 -13.65 9.92 -21.20
C SER A 198 -14.06 11.33 -20.80
N LYS A 199 -13.48 12.36 -21.45
CA LYS A 199 -13.95 13.77 -21.49
C LYS A 199 -14.34 14.35 -20.13
N THR A 200 -13.54 15.22 -19.52
CA THR A 200 -13.72 16.68 -19.73
C THR A 200 -12.54 17.40 -19.07
N GLN A 201 -11.60 17.87 -19.89
CA GLN A 201 -10.50 18.73 -19.47
C GLN A 201 -10.88 20.22 -19.58
N ALA A 202 -12.15 20.54 -19.31
CA ALA A 202 -12.72 21.90 -19.40
C ALA A 202 -13.31 22.40 -18.07
N GLY A 203 -13.24 21.60 -16.99
CA GLY A 203 -13.88 21.93 -15.70
C GLY A 203 -13.00 22.74 -14.74
N CYS A 204 -11.68 22.55 -14.72
CA CYS A 204 -10.81 23.19 -13.72
C CYS A 204 -10.46 24.67 -14.00
N GLU A 205 -10.74 25.20 -15.19
CA GLU A 205 -10.46 26.61 -15.54
C GLU A 205 -11.69 27.53 -15.51
N ALA A 206 -12.91 27.02 -15.31
CA ALA A 206 -14.14 27.81 -15.51
C ALA A 206 -14.67 28.54 -14.25
N GLU A 207 -14.12 28.31 -13.05
CA GLU A 207 -14.64 28.93 -11.81
C GLU A 207 -13.84 30.14 -11.31
N LYS A 208 -12.93 30.68 -12.14
CA LYS A 208 -12.24 31.95 -11.85
C LYS A 208 -12.87 33.19 -12.51
N GLU A 209 -13.94 33.04 -13.28
CA GLU A 209 -14.50 34.14 -14.10
C GLU A 209 -15.99 34.44 -13.87
N LYS A 210 -16.57 34.01 -12.75
CA LYS A 210 -17.95 34.38 -12.38
C LYS A 210 -18.09 34.67 -10.89
N HIS A 211 -17.53 35.78 -10.44
CA HIS A 211 -18.15 36.58 -9.39
C HIS A 211 -17.72 38.04 -9.55
N PRO A 212 -18.62 38.96 -9.97
CA PRO A 212 -18.42 40.39 -9.82
C PRO A 212 -18.52 40.83 -8.35
#